data_AF-A0A924SUS6-F1
#
_entry.id   AF-A0A924SUS6-F1
#
_cell.length_a   1.000
_cell.length_b   1.000
_cell.length_c   1.000
_cell.angle_alpha   90.00
_cell.angle_beta   90.00
_cell.angle_gamma   90.00
#
_symmetry.space_group_name_H-M   'P 1'
#
loop_
_entity.id
_entity.type
_entity.pdbx_description
1 polymer ?
#
loop_
_entity_poly.entity_id
_entity_poly.type
_entity_poly.pdbx_seq_one_letter_code
_entity_poly.pdbx_strand_id
1 'polypeptide(L)' 'MKKCLIIFLLLAQSLFFALPAANAQCSLCTKTAQQLGEKPAQGLNSGILYLMIMPFALVGFIGFRWWKNNKEIEESEK' A
#
# COMPACT_ATOMS: atom_id res chain seq x y z
N MET A 1 -17.63 -11.65 17.95
CA MET A 1 -17.65 -10.85 16.70
C MET A 1 -17.58 -9.34 16.93
N LYS A 2 -18.44 -8.74 17.77
CA LYS A 2 -18.48 -7.28 18.01
C LYS A 2 -17.17 -6.71 18.59
N LYS A 3 -16.50 -7.45 19.48
CA LYS A 3 -15.22 -7.08 20.08
C LYS A 3 -14.07 -7.08 19.06
N CYS A 4 -14.00 -8.08 18.18
CA CYS A 4 -13.04 -8.10 17.07
C CYS A 4 -13.31 -6.96 16.08
N LEU A 5 -14.58 -6.65 15.80
CA LEU A 5 -14.95 -5.53 14.94
C LEU A 5 -14.46 -4.19 15.52
N ILE A 6 -14.63 -3.97 16.83
CA ILE A 6 -14.17 -2.76 17.51
C ILE A 6 -12.64 -2.67 17.49
N ILE A 7 -11.93 -3.78 17.75
CA ILE A 7 -10.46 -3.81 17.68
C ILE A 7 -9.98 -3.50 16.27
N PHE A 8 -10.63 -4.08 15.25
CA PHE A 8 -10.32 -3.81 13.85
C PHE A 8 -10.54 -2.33 13.48
N LEU A 9 -11.66 -1.74 13.94
CA LEU A 9 -11.97 -0.32 13.73
C LEU A 9 -10.95 0.61 14.40
N LEU A 10 -10.53 0.30 15.63
CA LEU A 10 -9.51 1.06 16.35
C LEU A 10 -8.14 0.97 15.67
N LEU A 11 -7.78 -0.22 15.14
CA LEU A 11 -6.53 -0.41 14.40
C LEU A 11 -6.54 0.34 13.06
N ALA A 12 -7.67 0.30 12.35
CA ALA A 12 -7.83 1.05 11.09
C ALA A 12 -7.76 2.56 11.33
N GLN A 13 -8.36 3.04 12.42
CA GLN A 13 -8.32 4.45 12.80
C GLN A 13 -6.90 4.88 13.19
N SER A 14 -6.16 4.09 13.99
CA SER A 14 -4.78 4.43 14.35
C SER A 14 -3.85 4.46 13.14
N LEU A 15 -4.04 3.56 12.17
CA LEU A 15 -3.29 3.54 10.92
C LEU A 15 -3.59 4.76 10.04
N PHE A 16 -4.84 5.23 10.03
CA PHE A 16 -5.23 6.45 9.31
C PHE A 16 -4.58 7.72 9.89
N PHE A 17 -4.48 7.82 11.22
CA PHE A 17 -3.78 8.93 11.88
C PHE A 17 -2.25 8.82 11.80
N ALA A 18 -1.70 7.63 11.52
CA ALA A 18 -0.27 7.41 11.34
C ALA A 18 0.24 7.78 9.94
N LEU A 19 -0.64 8.21 9.01
CA LEU A 19 -0.21 8.75 7.73
C LEU A 19 0.58 10.04 7.97
N PRO A 20 1.91 10.07 7.73
CA PRO A 20 2.64 11.32 7.84
C PRO A 20 2.07 12.32 6.82
N ALA A 21 1.88 13.57 7.23
CA ALA A 21 1.83 14.67 6.27
C ALA A 21 3.03 14.49 5.33
N ALA A 22 2.81 14.51 4.00
CA ALA A 22 3.66 13.99 2.91
C ALA A 22 5.18 14.34 2.96
N ASN A 23 5.84 13.96 4.04
CA ASN A 23 7.24 14.13 4.33
C ASN A 23 7.85 12.75 4.17
N ALA A 24 8.88 12.65 3.34
CA ALA A 24 9.57 11.39 3.12
C ALA A 24 10.05 10.82 4.46
N GLN A 25 9.62 9.61 4.80
CA GLN A 25 10.00 8.93 6.06
C GLN A 25 11.45 8.42 6.04
N CYS A 26 12.09 8.41 4.87
CA CYS A 26 13.47 7.95 4.71
C CYS A 26 14.45 9.14 4.65
N SER A 27 15.34 9.24 5.64
CA SER A 27 16.36 10.29 5.73
C SER A 27 17.26 10.40 4.49
N LEU A 28 17.47 9.28 3.78
CA LEU A 28 18.22 9.21 2.52
C LEU A 28 17.48 9.91 1.37
N CYS A 29 16.16 9.71 1.25
CA CYS A 29 15.34 10.31 0.20
C CYS A 29 15.29 11.83 0.37
N THR A 30 15.20 12.33 1.60
CA THR A 30 15.22 13.77 1.90
C THR A 30 16.54 14.42 1.51
N LYS A 31 17.68 13.80 1.87
CA LYS A 31 18.99 14.32 1.46
C LYS A 31 19.16 14.35 -0.06
N THR A 32 18.73 13.29 -0.73
CA THR A 32 18.83 13.19 -2.19
C THR A 32 17.93 14.25 -2.86
N ALA A 33 16.70 14.42 -2.39
CA ALA A 33 15.75 15.42 -2.89
C ALA A 33 16.29 16.85 -2.78
N GLN A 34 16.99 17.18 -1.68
CA GLN A 34 17.59 18.50 -1.48
C GLN A 34 18.70 18.82 -2.50
N GLN A 35 19.37 17.79 -3.05
CA GLN A 35 20.44 17.97 -4.04
C GLN A 35 19.93 18.03 -5.49
N LEU A 36 18.66 17.66 -5.72
CA LEU A 36 18.07 17.43 -7.04
C LEU A 36 17.37 18.67 -7.63
N GLY A 37 17.11 19.71 -6.85
CA GLY A 37 16.26 20.84 -7.25
C GLY A 37 14.76 20.45 -7.26
N GLU A 38 13.87 21.43 -7.47
CA GLU A 38 12.43 21.25 -7.20
C GLU A 38 11.76 20.19 -8.11
N LYS A 39 11.95 20.28 -9.43
CA LYS A 39 11.29 19.37 -10.39
C LYS A 39 11.73 17.90 -10.23
N PRO A 40 13.03 17.58 -10.14
CA PRO A 40 13.45 16.19 -9.97
C PRO A 40 13.14 15.64 -8.57
N ALA A 41 13.10 16.50 -7.54
CA ALA A 41 12.63 16.11 -6.20
C ALA A 41 11.14 15.70 -6.19
N GLN A 42 10.28 16.39 -6.95
CA GLN A 42 8.88 15.97 -7.11
C GLN A 42 8.78 14.61 -7.81
N GLY A 43 9.57 14.39 -8.88
CA GLY A 43 9.63 13.09 -9.58
C GLY A 43 10.09 11.94 -8.68
N LEU A 44 11.03 12.20 -7.76
CA LEU A 44 11.49 11.22 -6.78
C LEU A 44 10.35 10.78 -5.84
N ASN A 45 9.54 11.71 -5.34
CA ASN A 45 8.42 11.39 -4.45
C ASN A 45 7.37 10.51 -5.16
N SER A 46 7.04 10.84 -6.42
CA SER A 46 6.16 10.00 -7.25
C SER A 46 6.72 8.60 -7.46
N GLY A 47 8.04 8.47 -7.65
CA GLY A 47 8.70 7.17 -7.77
C GLY A 47 8.60 6.33 -6.49
N ILE A 48 8.78 6.94 -5.31
CA ILE A 48 8.63 6.25 -4.02
C ILE A 48 7.20 5.72 -3.85
N LEU A 49 6.20 6.56 -4.11
CA LEU A 49 4.80 6.14 -4.02
C LEU A 49 4.47 4.99 -4.98
N TYR A 50 4.98 5.06 -6.21
CA TYR A 50 4.83 3.97 -7.18
C TYR A 50 5.40 2.66 -6.66
N LEU A 51 6.64 2.68 -6.14
CA LEU A 51 7.30 1.50 -5.60
C LEU A 51 6.62 0.95 -4.34
N MET A 52 6.04 1.83 -3.50
CA MET A 52 5.27 1.40 -2.32
C MET A 52 3.96 0.71 -2.70
N ILE A 53 3.24 1.21 -3.70
CA ILE A 53 1.93 0.66 -4.12
C ILE A 53 2.09 -0.65 -4.91
N MET A 54 3.13 -0.75 -5.73
CA MET A 54 3.40 -1.90 -6.59
C MET A 54 3.29 -3.29 -5.92
N PRO A 55 3.96 -3.56 -4.78
CA PRO A 55 3.89 -4.89 -4.15
C PRO A 55 2.48 -5.25 -3.68
N PHE A 56 1.71 -4.29 -3.17
CA PHE A 56 0.33 -4.55 -2.77
C PHE A 56 -0.57 -4.80 -3.98
N ALA A 57 -0.40 -4.03 -5.05
CA ALA A 57 -1.13 -4.24 -6.30
C ALA A 57 -0.84 -5.63 -6.89
N LEU A 58 0.43 -6.04 -6.90
CA LEU A 58 0.87 -7.34 -7.40
C LEU A 58 0.24 -8.49 -6.59
N VAL A 59 0.36 -8.44 -5.25
CA VAL A 59 -0.19 -9.47 -4.36
C VAL A 59 -1.71 -9.52 -4.47
N GLY A 60 -2.37 -8.35 -4.52
CA GLY A 60 -3.82 -8.25 -4.70
C GLY A 60 -4.29 -8.87 -6.02
N PHE A 61 -3.57 -8.60 -7.13
CA PHE A 61 -3.89 -9.16 -8.43
C PHE A 61 -3.72 -10.69 -8.47
N ILE A 62 -2.60 -11.21 -7.95
CA ILE A 62 -2.33 -12.65 -7.88
C ILE A 62 -3.37 -13.35 -6.99
N GLY A 63 -3.63 -12.81 -5.80
CA GLY A 63 -4.61 -13.35 -4.87
C GLY A 63 -6.03 -13.37 -5.46
N PHE A 64 -6.43 -12.30 -6.15
CA PHE A 64 -7.72 -12.23 -6.84
C PHE A 64 -7.85 -13.30 -7.95
N ARG A 65 -6.80 -13.46 -8.79
CA ARG A 65 -6.79 -14.50 -9.82
C ARG A 65 -6.87 -15.91 -9.25
N TRP A 66 -6.13 -16.18 -8.17
CA TRP A 66 -6.14 -17.48 -7.52
C TRP A 66 -7.51 -17.81 -6.92
N TRP A 67 -8.12 -16.86 -6.20
CA TRP A 67 -9.45 -17.05 -5.64
C TRP A 67 -10.52 -17.30 -6.72
N LYS A 68 -10.48 -16.52 -7.81
CA LYS A 68 -11.39 -16.72 -8.94
C LYS A 68 -11.24 -18.12 -9.56
N ASN A 69 -10.00 -18.56 -9.79
CA ASN A 69 -9.73 -19.89 -10.35
C ASN A 69 -10.23 -21.01 -9.45
N ASN A 70 -10.02 -20.92 -8.13
CA ASN A 70 -10.51 -21.94 -7.19
C ASN A 70 -12.03 -21.99 -7.14
N LYS A 71 -12.70 -20.83 -7.20
CA LYS A 71 -14.17 -20.78 -7.24
C LYS A 71 -14.73 -21.42 -8.53
N GLU A 72 -14.10 -21.19 -9.67
CA GLU A 72 -14.47 -21.83 -10.94
C GLU A 72 -14.28 -23.37 -10.88
N ILE A 73 -13.22 -23.86 -10.22
CA ILE A 73 -13.00 -25.30 -10.00
C ILE A 73 -14.07 -25.90 -9.09
N GLU A 74 -14.36 -25.26 -7.94
CA GLU A 74 -15.41 -25.71 -7.01
C GLU A 74 -16.81 -25.74 -7.65
N GLU A 75 -17.10 -24.81 -8.57
CA GLU A 75 -18.36 -24.78 -9.32
C GLU A 75 -18.42 -25.84 -10.44
N SER A 76 -17.27 -26.32 -10.92
CA SER A 76 -17.18 -27.38 -11.94
C SER A 76 -17.22 -28.81 -11.39
N GLU A 77 -16.85 -29.01 -10.11
CA GLU A 77 -16.95 -30.31 -9.43
C GLU A 77 -18.34 -30.60 -8.85
N LYS A 78 -19.24 -29.61 -8.83
CA LYS A 78 -20.59 -29.72 -8.29
C LYS A 78 -21.63 -30.03 -9.36
#